data_AF-A0A0N4X9A4-F1
#
_entry.id   AF-A0A0N4X9A4-F1
#
_cell.length_a   1.000
_cell.length_b   1.000
_cell.length_c   1.000
_cell.angle_alpha   90.00
_cell.angle_beta   90.00
_cell.angle_gamma   90.00
#
_symmetry.space_group_name_H-M   'P 1'
#
loop_
_entity.id
_entity.type
_entity.pdbx_description
1 polymer ?
#
loop_
_entity_poly.entity_id
_entity_poly.type
_entity_poly.pdbx_seq_one_letter_code
_entity_poly.pdbx_strand_id
1 'polypeptide(L)'
;MDNYSNFCFLPPIPSPTTGEKELPQTCLMLDHPTLGIHYTCHNKLQKDGFCREKTSKSGALVKICGCNSDDFCNYSYWPDKIPRELQMSRPLESSLSIHLIFSFYVLYVMSLLYILEYVPKRERDIIKVPDLRY
;
A
#
# COMPACT_ATOMS: atom_id res chain seq x y z
N MET A 1 21.73 10.79 14.63
CA MET A 1 21.13 10.36 15.92
C MET A 1 19.75 9.85 15.57
N ASP A 2 19.73 8.60 15.12
CA ASP A 2 18.61 8.04 14.37
C ASP A 2 17.51 7.56 15.34
N ASN A 3 16.32 8.08 15.10
CA ASN A 3 15.17 8.10 15.98
C ASN A 3 14.35 6.79 15.89
N TYR A 4 15.02 5.63 15.99
CA TYR A 4 14.42 4.31 15.72
C TYR A 4 13.75 3.63 16.93
N SER A 5 13.63 4.30 18.08
CA SER A 5 13.20 3.65 19.33
C SER A 5 11.69 3.58 19.59
N ASN A 6 10.84 3.87 18.60
CA ASN A 6 9.38 4.01 18.80
C ASN A 6 8.52 2.89 18.22
N PHE A 7 9.15 1.83 17.69
CA PHE A 7 8.42 0.70 17.13
C PHE A 7 8.39 -0.47 18.10
N CYS A 8 7.19 -0.97 18.35
CA CYS A 8 6.99 -2.11 19.22
C CYS A 8 7.23 -3.40 18.45
N PHE A 9 8.37 -4.00 18.72
CA PHE A 9 8.59 -5.43 18.53
C PHE A 9 7.93 -6.11 19.71
N LEU A 10 6.76 -6.72 19.51
CA LEU A 10 6.26 -7.66 20.49
C LEU A 10 7.23 -8.85 20.45
N PRO A 11 7.65 -9.37 21.61
CA PRO A 11 8.43 -10.58 21.62
C PRO A 11 7.62 -11.72 20.97
N PRO A 12 8.26 -12.59 20.16
CA PRO A 12 7.59 -13.78 19.67
C PRO A 12 7.11 -14.60 20.88
N ILE A 13 5.84 -15.01 20.83
CA ILE A 13 5.15 -15.82 21.87
C ILE A 13 6.14 -16.83 22.48
N PRO A 14 6.45 -16.78 23.79
CA PRO A 14 7.48 -17.64 24.34
C PRO A 14 7.01 -19.09 24.35
N SER A 15 7.78 -19.95 23.69
CA SER A 15 7.89 -21.36 24.04
C SER A 15 8.37 -21.50 25.50
N PRO A 16 7.92 -22.53 26.23
CA PRO A 16 7.97 -22.56 27.69
C PRO A 16 9.34 -22.96 28.22
N THR A 17 10.30 -22.03 28.29
CA THR A 17 11.53 -22.25 29.05
C THR A 17 12.00 -20.95 29.70
N THR A 18 12.20 -21.02 31.02
CA THR A 18 12.89 -20.07 31.91
C THR A 18 12.26 -18.69 32.13
N GLY A 19 11.41 -18.58 33.16
CA GLY A 19 11.63 -17.71 34.33
C GLY A 19 11.64 -16.18 34.21
N GLU A 20 11.59 -15.59 33.01
CA GLU A 20 11.39 -14.15 32.87
C GLU A 20 9.89 -13.84 32.74
N LYS A 21 9.37 -13.05 33.68
CA LYS A 21 7.97 -12.66 33.71
C LYS A 21 7.76 -11.59 32.64
N GLU A 22 7.61 -12.01 31.40
CA GLU A 22 7.40 -11.11 30.27
C GLU A 22 6.07 -10.36 30.44
N LEU A 23 6.15 -9.03 30.64
CA LEU A 23 4.95 -8.21 30.76
C LEU A 23 4.28 -8.11 29.39
N PRO A 24 2.94 -8.25 29.32
CA PRO A 24 2.21 -8.07 28.07
C PRO A 24 2.42 -6.64 27.55
N GLN A 25 3.13 -6.53 26.43
CA GLN A 25 3.36 -5.27 25.76
C GLN A 25 2.23 -5.00 24.76
N THR A 26 1.83 -3.75 24.65
CA THR A 26 0.87 -3.27 23.65
C THR A 26 1.43 -2.10 22.89
N CYS A 27 1.15 -2.09 21.61
CA CYS A 27 1.52 -1.04 20.70
C CYS A 27 0.45 0.05 20.80
N LEU A 28 0.86 1.26 21.15
CA LEU A 28 0.00 2.43 21.19
C LEU A 28 0.29 3.35 20.00
N MET A 29 -0.78 4.03 19.59
CA MET A 29 -0.76 5.13 18.66
C MET A 29 -1.45 6.33 19.33
N LEU A 30 -0.83 7.50 19.25
CA LEU A 30 -1.34 8.76 19.76
C LEU A 30 -1.47 9.75 18.60
N ASP A 31 -2.70 10.07 18.24
CA ASP A 31 -3.06 11.08 17.25
C ASP A 31 -3.20 12.45 17.96
N HIS A 32 -2.29 13.37 17.68
CA HIS A 32 -2.39 14.74 18.15
C HIS A 32 -2.66 15.68 16.97
N PRO A 33 -3.71 16.53 17.03
CA PRO A 33 -4.15 17.34 15.89
C PRO A 33 -3.07 18.28 15.33
N THR A 34 -2.13 18.72 16.18
CA THR A 34 -1.04 19.63 15.79
C THR A 34 0.33 18.96 15.68
N LEU A 35 0.58 17.86 16.42
CA LEU A 35 1.91 17.23 16.50
C LEU A 35 2.02 16.02 15.59
N GLY A 36 0.89 15.55 15.06
CA GLY A 36 0.82 14.37 14.22
C GLY A 36 0.67 13.10 15.04
N ILE A 37 1.00 11.98 14.39
CA ILE A 37 0.84 10.65 14.93
C ILE A 37 2.14 10.18 15.58
N HIS A 38 2.05 9.74 16.83
CA HIS A 38 3.18 9.19 17.58
C HIS A 38 2.91 7.75 17.99
N TYR A 39 3.95 6.93 17.93
CA TYR A 39 3.91 5.51 18.26
C TYR A 39 4.71 5.24 19.53
N THR A 40 4.22 4.38 20.42
CA THR A 40 4.91 4.01 21.66
C THR A 40 4.47 2.63 22.14
N CYS A 41 5.28 1.98 22.97
CA CYS A 41 4.92 0.72 23.61
C CYS A 41 4.41 0.96 25.03
N HIS A 42 3.51 0.09 25.49
CA HIS A 42 2.92 0.20 26.82
C HIS A 42 2.71 -1.19 27.45
N ASN A 43 3.10 -1.35 28.71
CA ASN A 43 3.06 -2.65 29.42
C ASN A 43 1.67 -3.03 29.96
N LYS A 44 0.60 -2.44 29.43
CA LYS A 44 -0.77 -2.75 29.85
C LYS A 44 -1.51 -3.27 28.64
N LEU A 45 -2.18 -4.40 28.81
CA LEU A 45 -3.10 -4.92 27.81
C LEU A 45 -4.14 -3.86 27.43
N GLN A 46 -4.29 -3.70 26.12
CA GLN A 46 -5.32 -2.95 25.43
C GLN A 46 -5.88 -3.93 24.42
N LYS A 47 -7.19 -3.86 24.19
CA LYS A 47 -7.84 -4.65 23.16
C LYS A 47 -7.46 -4.10 21.79
N ASP A 48 -7.23 -4.97 20.82
CA ASP A 48 -7.01 -4.59 19.43
C ASP A 48 -8.11 -3.66 18.91
N GLY A 49 -7.68 -2.57 18.25
CA GLY A 49 -8.57 -1.57 17.68
C GLY A 49 -9.25 -0.68 18.72
N PHE A 50 -8.94 -0.82 20.02
CA PHE A 50 -9.52 0.02 21.04
C PHE A 50 -8.92 1.41 20.99
N CYS A 51 -9.76 2.41 20.73
CA CYS A 51 -9.40 3.82 20.72
C CYS A 51 -10.18 4.58 21.79
N ARG A 52 -9.50 5.49 22.48
CA ARG A 52 -10.09 6.43 23.43
C ARG A 52 -9.63 7.84 23.13
N GLU A 53 -10.54 8.78 23.23
CA GLU A 53 -10.22 10.19 23.14
C GLU A 53 -9.87 10.72 24.54
N LYS A 54 -8.84 11.53 24.62
CA LYS A 54 -8.44 12.21 25.85
C LYS A 54 -8.08 13.64 25.54
N THR A 55 -8.38 14.55 26.45
CA THR A 55 -7.84 15.90 26.38
C THR A 55 -6.40 15.86 26.87
N SER A 56 -5.48 16.27 26.01
CA SER A 56 -4.07 16.45 26.36
C SER A 56 -3.90 17.59 27.37
N LYS A 57 -2.72 17.69 27.99
CA LYS A 57 -2.41 18.77 28.93
C LYS A 57 -2.49 20.17 28.31
N SER A 58 -2.33 20.27 26.99
CA SER A 58 -2.45 21.51 26.21
C SER A 58 -3.90 21.84 25.82
N GLY A 59 -4.89 21.04 26.22
CA GLY A 59 -6.30 21.23 25.87
C GLY A 59 -6.70 20.65 24.51
N ALA A 60 -5.76 20.09 23.75
CA ALA A 60 -6.06 19.45 22.48
C ALA A 60 -6.70 18.07 22.69
N LEU A 61 -7.75 17.76 21.92
CA LEU A 61 -8.34 16.43 21.88
C LEU A 61 -7.38 15.48 21.15
N VAL A 62 -6.84 14.49 21.86
CA VAL A 62 -5.96 13.46 21.31
C VAL A 62 -6.68 12.12 21.27
N LYS A 63 -6.45 11.36 20.19
CA LYS A 63 -6.98 10.00 20.07
C LYS A 63 -5.87 9.01 20.38
N ILE A 64 -6.10 8.12 21.33
CA ILE A 64 -5.13 7.11 21.75
C ILE A 64 -5.71 5.76 21.39
N CYS A 65 -5.03 5.02 20.52
CA CYS A 65 -5.41 3.70 20.09
C CYS A 65 -4.38 2.66 20.52
N GLY A 66 -4.82 1.43 20.77
CA GLY A 66 -3.95 0.31 21.16
C GLY A 66 -4.20 -0.96 20.35
N CYS A 67 -3.15 -1.75 20.17
CA CYS A 67 -3.20 -3.10 19.63
C CYS A 67 -2.11 -3.98 20.26
N ASN A 68 -2.31 -5.28 20.21
CA ASN A 68 -1.44 -6.31 20.77
C ASN A 68 -1.40 -7.60 19.93
N SER A 69 -1.97 -7.59 18.72
CA SER A 69 -2.02 -8.77 17.85
C SER A 69 -0.66 -9.17 17.27
N ASP A 70 0.10 -8.19 16.76
CA ASP A 70 1.30 -8.41 15.96
C ASP A 70 2.35 -7.30 16.17
N ASP A 71 3.60 -7.59 15.80
CA ASP A 71 4.66 -6.59 15.74
C ASP A 71 4.25 -5.42 14.84
N PHE A 72 4.57 -4.20 15.27
CA PHE A 72 4.25 -2.98 14.52
C PHE A 72 2.74 -2.80 14.19
N CYS A 73 1.83 -3.49 14.89
CA CYS A 73 0.39 -3.38 14.60
C CYS A 73 -0.12 -1.93 14.67
N ASN A 74 0.49 -1.07 15.48
CA ASN A 74 0.11 0.33 15.63
C ASN A 74 0.34 1.14 14.34
N TYR A 75 1.39 0.84 13.58
CA TYR A 75 1.64 1.43 12.27
C TYR A 75 0.70 0.85 11.20
N SER A 76 0.40 -0.45 11.27
CA SER A 76 -0.50 -1.13 10.32
C SER A 76 -1.95 -0.65 10.42
N TYR A 77 -2.49 -0.53 11.64
CA TYR A 77 -3.86 -0.09 11.86
C TYR A 77 -4.07 1.41 11.65
N TRP A 78 -3.09 2.23 12.07
CA TRP A 78 -3.18 3.69 12.01
C TRP A 78 -1.92 4.26 11.34
N PRO A 79 -1.78 4.09 10.02
CA PRO A 79 -0.67 4.68 9.30
C PRO A 79 -0.74 6.20 9.44
N ASP A 80 0.40 6.83 9.67
CA ASP A 80 0.51 8.28 9.68
C ASP A 80 -0.08 8.77 8.37
N LYS A 81 -1.15 9.57 8.45
CA LYS A 81 -1.85 10.01 7.24
C LYS A 81 -0.86 10.90 6.52
N ILE A 82 -0.22 10.33 5.50
CA ILE A 82 0.43 11.07 4.43
C ILE A 82 -0.49 12.26 4.15
N PRO A 83 0.02 13.51 4.19
CA PRO A 83 -0.79 14.70 4.00
C PRO A 83 -1.73 14.48 2.82
N ARG A 84 -2.99 14.89 2.92
CA ARG A 84 -3.99 14.66 1.86
C ARG A 84 -3.55 15.16 0.47
N GLU A 85 -2.51 16.00 0.37
CA GLU A 85 -1.86 16.39 -0.88
C GLU A 85 -1.01 15.30 -1.57
N LEU A 86 -0.51 14.30 -0.84
CA LEU A 86 0.31 13.21 -1.39
C LEU A 86 -0.49 11.91 -1.62
N GLN A 87 -1.81 11.91 -1.38
CA GLN A 87 -2.70 10.81 -1.78
C GLN A 87 -2.93 10.74 -3.30
N MET A 88 -2.40 11.68 -4.09
CA MET A 88 -2.49 11.68 -5.55
C MET A 88 -1.41 10.82 -6.25
N SER A 89 -0.65 9.98 -5.54
CA SER A 89 0.30 9.09 -6.19
C SER A 89 0.46 7.74 -5.48
N ARG A 90 -0.62 6.96 -5.43
CA ARG A 90 -0.50 5.50 -5.56
C ARG A 90 -1.54 4.98 -6.54
N PRO A 91 -1.12 4.62 -7.75
CA PRO A 91 -1.70 3.51 -8.43
C PRO A 91 -0.61 2.43 -8.58
N LEU A 92 -0.37 1.66 -7.50
CA LEU A 92 0.50 0.48 -7.59
C LEU A 92 -0.17 -0.69 -8.32
N GLU A 93 -1.40 -0.50 -8.82
CA GLU A 93 -2.06 -1.44 -9.75
C GLU A 93 -2.05 -0.97 -11.22
N SER A 94 -1.74 0.30 -11.54
CA SER A 94 -1.80 0.78 -12.93
C SER A 94 -0.46 0.69 -13.66
N SER A 95 0.67 0.56 -12.97
CA SER A 95 1.98 0.52 -13.62
C SER A 95 2.13 -0.71 -14.53
N LEU A 96 1.67 -1.89 -14.06
CA LEU A 96 1.71 -3.12 -14.87
C LEU A 96 0.81 -3.01 -16.11
N SER A 97 -0.37 -2.40 -15.97
CA SER A 97 -1.32 -2.19 -17.08
C SER A 97 -0.75 -1.24 -18.14
N ILE A 98 -0.13 -0.12 -17.73
CA ILE A 98 0.44 0.86 -18.66
C ILE A 98 1.62 0.27 -19.45
N HIS A 99 2.49 -0.52 -18.79
CA HIS A 99 3.59 -1.20 -19.48
C HIS A 99 3.08 -2.22 -20.52
N LEU A 100 2.02 -2.95 -20.21
CA LEU A 100 1.40 -3.88 -21.17
C LEU A 100 0.77 -3.13 -22.35
N ILE A 101 0.03 -2.05 -22.10
CA ILE A 101 -0.61 -1.24 -23.15
C ILE A 101 0.46 -0.64 -24.08
N PHE A 102 1.54 -0.08 -23.52
CA PHE A 102 2.63 0.46 -24.31
C PHE A 102 3.32 -0.63 -25.14
N SER A 103 3.53 -1.82 -24.56
CA SER A 103 4.11 -2.96 -25.27
C SER A 103 3.22 -3.43 -26.42
N PHE A 104 1.91 -3.55 -26.22
CA PHE A 104 0.96 -3.90 -27.28
C PHE A 104 0.91 -2.84 -28.38
N TYR A 105 0.92 -1.56 -28.00
CA TYR A 105 0.92 -0.45 -28.96
C TYR A 105 2.16 -0.46 -29.85
N VAL A 106 3.34 -0.65 -29.25
CA VAL A 106 4.62 -0.75 -30.00
C VAL A 106 4.59 -1.95 -30.95
N LEU A 107 4.13 -3.12 -30.50
CA LEU A 107 4.01 -4.31 -31.35
C LEU A 107 3.02 -4.11 -32.51
N TYR A 108 1.88 -3.45 -32.24
CA TYR A 108 0.88 -3.14 -33.26
C TYR A 108 1.42 -2.18 -34.32
N VAL A 109 2.10 -1.11 -33.91
CA VAL A 109 2.71 -0.15 -34.84
C VAL A 109 3.82 -0.82 -35.65
N MET A 110 4.67 -1.63 -35.03
CA MET A 110 5.71 -2.38 -35.75
C MET A 110 5.12 -3.40 -36.73
N SER A 111 4.01 -4.06 -36.38
CA SER A 111 3.28 -4.95 -37.29
C SER A 111 2.68 -4.19 -38.47
N LEU A 112 2.06 -3.03 -38.25
CA LEU A 112 1.54 -2.19 -39.33
C LEU A 112 2.65 -1.67 -40.25
N LEU A 113 3.77 -1.22 -39.69
CA LEU A 113 4.94 -0.80 -40.47
C LEU A 113 5.49 -1.97 -41.28
N TYR A 114 5.63 -3.16 -40.68
CA TYR A 114 6.02 -4.36 -41.40
C TYR A 114 5.03 -4.70 -42.53
N ILE A 115 3.73 -4.58 -42.31
CA ILE A 115 2.74 -4.82 -43.37
C ILE A 115 2.86 -3.77 -44.49
N LEU A 116 3.04 -2.50 -44.15
CA LEU A 116 3.13 -1.41 -45.13
C LEU A 116 4.44 -1.43 -45.92
N GLU A 117 5.53 -1.87 -45.30
CA GLU A 117 6.89 -1.78 -45.85
C GLU A 117 7.35 -3.11 -46.46
N TYR A 118 6.90 -4.26 -45.93
CA TYR A 118 7.33 -5.61 -46.31
C TYR A 118 6.28 -6.47 -47.00
N VAL A 119 4.97 -6.12 -47.00
CA VAL A 119 4.02 -6.82 -47.88
C VAL A 119 4.20 -6.26 -49.29
N PRO A 120 4.80 -7.03 -50.22
CA PRO A 120 4.90 -6.59 -51.59
C PRO A 120 3.49 -6.34 -52.13
N LYS A 121 3.36 -5.28 -52.93
CA LYS A 121 2.18 -4.88 -53.71
C LYS A 121 1.81 -5.95 -54.76
N ARG A 122 1.59 -7.20 -54.34
CA ARG A 122 1.35 -8.38 -55.18
C ARG A 122 0.27 -9.29 -54.58
N GLU A 123 -0.77 -8.70 -53.98
CA GLU A 123 -1.98 -9.47 -53.62
C GLU A 123 -3.23 -8.59 -53.48
N ARG A 124 -3.38 -7.57 -54.35
CA ARG A 124 -4.65 -6.81 -54.45
C ARG A 124 -5.65 -7.40 -55.45
N ASP A 125 -5.33 -8.53 -56.09
CA ASP A 125 -6.17 -9.12 -57.15
C ASP A 125 -6.97 -10.37 -56.71
N ILE A 126 -6.91 -10.79 -55.44
CA ILE A 126 -7.67 -11.96 -54.92
C ILE A 126 -9.00 -11.55 -54.24
N ILE A 127 -9.41 -10.28 -54.35
CA ILE A 127 -10.80 -9.88 -54.10
C ILE A 127 -11.45 -9.56 -55.43
N LYS A 128 -11.49 -10.53 -56.35
CA LYS A 128 -12.54 -10.53 -57.37
C LYS A 128 -13.81 -11.02 -56.71
N VAL A 129 -14.66 -10.05 -56.36
CA VAL A 129 -16.10 -10.25 -56.14
C VAL A 129 -16.61 -11.19 -57.24
N PRO A 130 -17.34 -12.28 -56.92
CA PRO A 130 -17.98 -13.06 -57.96
C PRO A 130 -18.98 -12.16 -58.69
N ASP A 131 -18.75 -11.97 -59.99
CA ASP A 131 -19.63 -11.23 -60.90
C ASP A 131 -20.97 -11.96 -60.96
N LEU A 132 -21.99 -11.34 -60.36
CA LEU A 132 -23.40 -11.72 -60.51
C LEU A 132 -23.84 -11.27 -61.90
N ARG A 133 -23.71 -12.16 -62.89
CA ARG A 133 -24.43 -12.04 -64.16
C ARG A 133 -25.10 -13.34 -64.55
N TYR A 134 -26.44 -13.25 -64.53
CA TYR A 134 -27.48 -13.94 -65.30
C TYR A 134 -27.41 -15.45 -65.42
#